data_AF-A0A1S8TEN9-F1
#
_entry.id   AF-A0A1S8TEN9-F1
#
_cell.length_a   1.000
_cell.length_b   1.000
_cell.length_c   1.000
_cell.angle_alpha   90.00
_cell.angle_beta   90.00
_cell.angle_gamma   90.00
#
_symmetry.space_group_name_H-M   'P 1'
#
loop_
_entity.id
_entity.type
_entity.pdbx_description
1 polymer ?
#
loop_
_entity_poly.entity_id
_entity_poly.type
_entity_poly.pdbx_seq_one_letter_code
_entity_poly.pdbx_strand_id
1 'polypeptide(L)'
;MTDGEQMIKVKLKKNKSGKIIFELKIDDEDKENVLFRRALMEAKILKEKSRYDYEVPLRFFIPICNNVDKENLKLDKKSLLSYLEFSDYYDQNYYTDTEATAKYMRKWREEGCPNIYRITIDEESYEIKKEVAFKRNEIKVNNFNL
;
A
#
# COMPACT_ATOMS: atom_id res chain seq x y z
N MET A 1 -5.76 32.61 -17.06
CA MET A 1 -6.34 31.27 -17.28
C MET A 1 -5.99 30.48 -16.03
N THR A 2 -6.97 30.12 -15.21
CA THR A 2 -6.75 29.27 -14.03
C THR A 2 -7.23 27.88 -14.39
N ASP A 3 -6.32 27.07 -14.94
CA ASP A 3 -6.50 25.63 -14.98
C ASP A 3 -6.70 25.17 -13.55
N GLY A 4 -7.86 24.58 -13.26
CA GLY A 4 -8.02 23.83 -12.03
C GLY A 4 -7.10 22.63 -12.13
N GLU A 5 -5.92 22.71 -11.52
CA GLU A 5 -4.89 21.66 -11.54
C GLU A 5 -5.53 20.28 -11.37
N GLN A 6 -5.49 19.49 -12.45
CA GLN A 6 -5.79 18.07 -12.43
C GLN A 6 -4.90 17.43 -11.38
N MET A 7 -5.51 16.82 -10.36
CA MET A 7 -4.75 16.38 -9.21
C MET A 7 -5.31 15.09 -8.64
N ILE A 8 -4.55 14.03 -8.88
CA ILE A 8 -4.78 12.71 -8.30
C ILE A 8 -4.48 12.81 -6.80
N LYS A 9 -5.47 12.51 -5.96
CA LYS A 9 -5.30 12.52 -4.49
C LYS A 9 -5.34 11.13 -3.95
N VAL A 10 -4.33 10.78 -3.16
CA VAL A 10 -4.20 9.47 -2.53
C VAL A 10 -4.22 9.60 -1.02
N LYS A 11 -4.76 8.58 -0.36
CA LYS A 11 -4.76 8.49 1.10
C LYS A 11 -4.68 7.05 1.57
N LEU A 12 -3.77 6.80 2.51
CA LEU A 12 -3.74 5.56 3.27
C LEU A 12 -4.29 5.79 4.67
N LYS A 13 -5.25 4.99 5.13
CA LYS A 13 -5.78 5.09 6.50
C LYS A 13 -6.06 3.74 7.12
N LYS A 14 -6.06 3.66 8.44
CA LYS A 14 -6.53 2.50 9.20
C LYS A 14 -8.04 2.63 9.43
N ASN A 15 -8.82 1.59 9.11
CA ASN A 15 -10.24 1.56 9.47
C ASN A 15 -10.43 1.08 10.92
N LYS A 16 -11.69 1.03 11.39
CA LYS A 16 -12.02 0.56 12.75
C LYS A 16 -11.62 -0.90 13.04
N SER A 17 -11.51 -1.74 12.01
CA SER A 17 -11.07 -3.14 12.16
C SER A 17 -9.55 -3.31 12.05
N GLY A 18 -8.80 -2.21 11.92
CA GLY A 18 -7.36 -2.22 11.80
C GLY A 18 -6.83 -2.45 10.38
N LYS A 19 -7.71 -2.63 9.38
CA LYS A 19 -7.30 -2.82 7.98
C LYS A 19 -6.84 -1.49 7.39
N ILE A 20 -5.78 -1.54 6.59
CA ILE A 20 -5.32 -0.40 5.78
C ILE A 20 -6.23 -0.26 4.57
N ILE A 21 -6.72 0.95 4.36
CA ILE A 21 -7.60 1.37 3.27
C ILE A 21 -6.84 2.37 2.42
N PHE A 22 -6.82 2.13 1.12
CA PHE A 22 -6.30 3.06 0.12
C PHE A 22 -7.47 3.76 -0.56
N GLU A 23 -7.56 5.07 -0.36
CA GLU A 23 -8.56 5.93 -1.00
C GLU A 23 -7.93 6.74 -2.14
N LEU A 24 -8.63 6.81 -3.26
CA LEU A 24 -8.22 7.49 -4.48
C LEU A 24 -9.30 8.50 -4.89
N LYS A 25 -8.85 9.71 -5.22
CA LYS A 25 -9.61 10.71 -5.97
C LYS A 25 -8.88 10.95 -7.28
N ILE A 26 -9.63 10.93 -8.37
CA ILE A 26 -9.09 11.02 -9.72
C ILE A 26 -10.10 11.75 -10.60
N ASP A 27 -9.60 12.67 -11.44
CA ASP A 27 -10.44 13.42 -12.36
C ASP A 27 -10.84 12.55 -13.55
N ASP A 28 -11.92 12.90 -14.26
CA ASP A 28 -12.49 12.03 -15.30
C ASP A 28 -11.52 11.74 -16.45
N GLU A 29 -10.65 12.68 -16.79
CA GLU A 29 -9.68 12.55 -17.88
C GLU A 29 -8.62 11.47 -17.61
N ASP A 30 -8.21 11.30 -16.34
CA ASP A 30 -7.20 10.31 -15.96
C ASP A 30 -7.76 8.88 -15.89
N LYS A 31 -9.10 8.71 -15.86
CA LYS A 31 -9.74 7.39 -15.73
C LYS A 31 -9.46 6.47 -16.92
N GLU A 32 -9.19 7.04 -18.09
CA GLU A 32 -8.86 6.30 -19.31
C GLU A 32 -7.41 5.78 -19.33
N ASN A 33 -6.53 6.30 -18.46
CA ASN A 33 -5.18 5.78 -18.30
C ASN A 33 -5.23 4.31 -17.84
N VAL A 34 -4.46 3.44 -18.51
CA VAL A 34 -4.45 1.99 -18.25
C VAL A 34 -4.19 1.63 -16.79
N LEU A 35 -3.33 2.40 -16.10
CA LEU A 35 -3.03 2.20 -14.68
C LEU A 35 -4.28 2.37 -13.83
N PHE A 36 -4.99 3.48 -14.02
CA PHE A 36 -6.19 3.81 -13.27
C PHE A 36 -7.37 2.96 -13.70
N ARG A 37 -7.55 2.69 -14.99
CA ARG A 37 -8.60 1.80 -15.47
C ARG A 37 -8.56 0.44 -14.78
N ARG A 38 -7.36 -0.16 -14.64
CA ARG A 38 -7.17 -1.42 -13.90
C ARG A 38 -7.48 -1.28 -12.41
N ALA A 39 -6.99 -0.21 -11.78
CA ALA A 39 -7.25 0.04 -10.37
C ALA A 39 -8.75 0.22 -10.08
N LEU A 40 -9.46 0.95 -10.94
CA LEU A 40 -10.88 1.27 -10.81
C LEU A 40 -11.81 0.09 -11.11
N MET A 41 -11.41 -0.85 -11.97
CA MET A 41 -12.17 -2.08 -12.21
C MET A 41 -12.36 -2.93 -10.95
N GLU A 42 -11.43 -2.84 -10.00
CA GLU A 42 -11.48 -3.56 -8.72
C GLU A 42 -11.80 -2.64 -7.53
N ALA A 43 -12.05 -1.37 -7.81
CA ALA A 43 -12.33 -0.39 -6.78
C ALA A 43 -13.78 -0.46 -6.32
N LYS A 44 -13.97 -0.06 -5.07
CA LYS A 44 -15.29 0.20 -4.51
C LYS A 44 -15.56 1.69 -4.54
N ILE A 45 -16.69 2.09 -5.12
CA ILE A 45 -17.15 3.49 -5.09
C ILE A 45 -17.49 3.90 -3.65
N LEU A 46 -16.96 5.05 -3.22
CA LEU A 46 -17.24 5.65 -1.92
C LEU A 46 -18.51 6.53 -1.99
N LYS A 47 -19.13 6.77 -0.83
CA LYS A 47 -20.37 7.57 -0.75
C LYS A 47 -20.12 9.02 -1.16
N GLU A 48 -21.14 9.68 -1.73
CA GLU A 48 -21.09 11.06 -2.27
C GLU A 48 -20.54 12.15 -1.32
N LYS A 49 -20.56 11.93 0.00
CA LYS A 49 -20.01 12.88 1.00
C LYS A 49 -18.52 12.65 1.31
N SER A 50 -17.89 11.68 0.66
CA SER A 50 -16.47 11.38 0.81
C SER A 50 -15.63 12.44 0.10
N ARG A 51 -14.42 12.71 0.62
CA ARG A 51 -13.43 13.55 -0.08
C ARG A 51 -12.72 12.80 -1.22
N TYR A 52 -12.96 11.50 -1.31
CA TYR A 52 -12.39 10.56 -2.28
C TYR A 52 -13.50 9.76 -2.93
N ASP A 53 -13.25 9.33 -4.16
CA ASP A 53 -14.27 8.70 -4.99
C ASP A 53 -14.22 7.17 -4.87
N TYR A 54 -13.05 6.61 -4.59
CA TYR A 54 -12.79 5.17 -4.64
C TYR A 54 -12.00 4.65 -3.44
N GLU A 55 -12.36 3.45 -2.95
CA GLU A 55 -11.49 2.57 -2.18
C GLU A 55 -10.87 1.56 -3.16
N VAL A 56 -9.55 1.61 -3.30
CA VAL A 56 -8.78 0.86 -4.30
C VAL A 56 -7.97 -0.25 -3.60
N PRO A 57 -7.74 -1.42 -4.23
CA PRO A 57 -6.84 -2.42 -3.67
C PRO A 57 -5.44 -1.84 -3.40
N LEU A 58 -4.92 -2.05 -2.19
CA LEU A 58 -3.66 -1.44 -1.71
C LEU A 58 -2.46 -1.72 -2.61
N ARG A 59 -2.44 -2.87 -3.30
CA ARG A 59 -1.37 -3.24 -4.25
C ARG A 59 -1.18 -2.25 -5.41
N PHE A 60 -2.18 -1.39 -5.68
CA PHE A 60 -2.06 -0.31 -6.68
C PHE A 60 -1.41 0.96 -6.12
N PHE A 61 -1.25 1.09 -4.81
CA PHE A 61 -0.70 2.31 -4.19
C PHE A 61 0.72 2.63 -4.69
N ILE A 62 1.66 1.68 -4.56
CA ILE A 62 3.05 1.87 -5.00
C ILE A 62 3.13 2.11 -6.52
N PRO A 63 2.46 1.30 -7.38
CA PRO A 63 2.40 1.59 -8.81
C PRO A 63 1.89 3.00 -9.14
N ILE A 64 0.83 3.48 -8.48
CA ILE A 64 0.30 4.83 -8.69
C ILE A 64 1.32 5.88 -8.29
N CYS A 65 1.89 5.80 -7.09
CA CYS A 65 2.88 6.77 -6.62
C CYS A 65 4.16 6.81 -7.48
N ASN A 66 4.56 5.68 -8.07
CA ASN A 66 5.78 5.61 -8.88
C ASN A 66 5.59 6.03 -10.35
N ASN A 67 4.36 6.04 -10.86
CA ASN A 67 4.08 6.30 -12.29
C ASN A 67 3.33 7.61 -12.55
N VAL A 68 2.84 8.27 -11.49
CA VAL A 68 2.22 9.60 -11.60
C VAL A 68 3.27 10.65 -11.29
N ASP A 69 3.37 11.67 -12.14
CA ASP A 69 4.25 12.81 -11.88
C ASP A 69 3.91 13.46 -10.54
N LYS A 70 4.94 13.76 -9.74
CA LYS A 70 4.78 14.26 -8.36
C LYS A 70 3.97 15.56 -8.30
N GLU A 71 4.03 16.38 -9.33
CA GLU A 71 3.26 17.64 -9.47
C GLU A 71 1.75 17.38 -9.58
N ASN A 72 1.36 16.22 -10.12
CA ASN A 72 -0.03 15.82 -10.34
C ASN A 72 -0.54 14.88 -9.23
N LEU A 73 0.31 14.52 -8.26
CA LEU A 73 -0.02 13.63 -7.16
C LEU A 73 -0.09 14.40 -5.84
N LYS A 74 -1.09 14.11 -5.02
CA LYS A 74 -1.19 14.67 -3.66
C LYS A 74 -1.51 13.61 -2.63
N LEU A 75 -0.57 13.41 -1.70
CA LEU A 75 -0.80 12.63 -0.50
C LEU A 75 -1.56 13.46 0.53
N ASP A 76 -2.62 12.88 1.11
CA ASP A 76 -3.34 13.51 2.21
C ASP A 76 -2.47 13.55 3.47
N LYS A 77 -2.37 14.71 4.13
CA LYS A 77 -1.58 14.93 5.36
C LYS A 77 -1.95 14.03 6.54
N LYS A 78 -3.13 13.39 6.51
CA LYS A 78 -3.54 12.42 7.54
C LYS A 78 -3.34 10.98 7.09
N SER A 79 -2.52 10.76 6.06
CA SER A 79 -2.19 9.43 5.59
C SER A 79 -1.27 8.71 6.57
N LEU A 80 -1.39 7.38 6.58
CA LEU A 80 -0.35 6.52 7.13
C LEU A 80 0.92 6.72 6.30
N LEU A 81 2.02 7.03 6.96
CA LEU A 81 3.33 7.20 6.33
C LEU A 81 4.18 5.94 6.37
N SER A 82 3.73 4.90 7.09
CA SER A 82 4.37 3.59 7.00
C SER A 82 3.41 2.45 7.30
N TYR A 83 3.73 1.28 6.74
CA TYR A 83 3.06 0.02 7.05
C TYR A 83 3.99 -1.17 6.80
N LEU A 84 3.60 -2.34 7.31
CA LEU A 84 4.26 -3.61 7.07
C LEU A 84 3.48 -4.39 6.00
N GLU A 85 4.20 -5.06 5.11
CA GLU A 85 3.64 -5.99 4.14
C GLU A 85 4.47 -7.27 3.98
N PHE A 86 3.79 -8.39 3.76
CA PHE A 86 4.37 -9.58 3.17
C PHE A 86 3.30 -10.24 2.28
N SER A 87 3.74 -11.13 1.40
CA SER A 87 2.90 -11.94 0.54
C SER A 87 3.11 -13.43 0.83
N ASP A 88 2.14 -14.24 0.41
CA ASP A 88 2.35 -15.68 0.31
C ASP A 88 3.38 -16.02 -0.78
N TYR A 89 3.77 -17.29 -0.87
CA TYR A 89 4.80 -17.75 -1.81
C TYR A 89 4.48 -17.46 -3.29
N TYR A 90 3.18 -17.37 -3.65
CA TYR A 90 2.73 -17.16 -5.03
C TYR A 90 2.35 -15.72 -5.34
N ASP A 91 2.58 -14.78 -4.40
CA ASP A 91 2.15 -13.39 -4.49
C ASP A 91 0.64 -13.22 -4.79
N GLN A 92 -0.18 -14.19 -4.36
CA GLN A 92 -1.64 -14.16 -4.52
C GLN A 92 -2.30 -13.40 -3.38
N ASN A 93 -1.86 -13.67 -2.14
CA ASN A 93 -2.40 -13.04 -0.95
C ASN A 93 -1.39 -12.06 -0.34
N TYR A 94 -1.82 -10.80 -0.18
CA TYR A 94 -1.04 -9.74 0.45
C TYR A 94 -1.57 -9.47 1.85
N TYR A 95 -0.65 -9.47 2.81
CA TYR A 95 -0.94 -9.26 4.22
C TYR A 95 -0.29 -7.97 4.70
N THR A 96 -1.11 -7.03 5.18
CA THR A 96 -0.63 -5.72 5.63
C THR A 96 -1.15 -5.33 7.01
N ASP A 97 -0.31 -4.67 7.80
CA ASP A 97 -0.69 -4.08 9.09
C ASP A 97 0.22 -2.86 9.36
N THR A 98 -0.18 -1.95 10.24
CA THR A 98 0.66 -0.78 10.60
C THR A 98 1.77 -1.15 11.58
N GLU A 99 1.65 -2.32 12.21
CA GLU A 99 2.46 -2.77 13.33
C GLU A 99 2.49 -4.31 13.37
N ALA A 100 3.52 -4.89 13.98
CA ALA A 100 3.72 -6.34 14.07
C ALA A 100 2.81 -6.98 15.13
N THR A 101 1.49 -6.90 14.94
CA THR A 101 0.51 -7.44 15.89
C THR A 101 0.64 -8.96 16.04
N ALA A 102 0.19 -9.51 17.17
CA ALA A 102 0.20 -10.96 17.38
C ALA A 102 -0.58 -11.72 16.29
N LYS A 103 -1.69 -11.15 15.79
CA LYS A 103 -2.48 -11.72 14.70
C LYS A 103 -1.70 -11.69 13.38
N TYR A 104 -1.06 -10.57 13.06
CA TYR A 104 -0.24 -10.41 11.85
C TYR A 104 0.95 -11.38 11.85
N MET A 105 1.69 -11.44 12.95
CA MET A 105 2.84 -12.34 13.10
C MET A 105 2.43 -13.82 13.12
N ARG A 106 1.21 -14.15 13.54
CA ARG A 106 0.68 -15.51 13.41
C ARG A 106 0.47 -15.88 11.94
N LYS A 107 -0.16 -15.00 11.15
CA LYS A 107 -0.32 -15.20 9.70
C LYS A 107 1.03 -15.32 8.99
N TRP A 108 1.99 -14.48 9.36
CA TRP A 108 3.34 -14.56 8.83
C TRP A 108 4.00 -15.95 9.01
N ARG A 109 3.81 -16.57 10.18
CA ARG A 109 4.30 -17.94 10.44
C ARG A 109 3.53 -19.00 9.66
N GLU A 110 2.21 -18.84 9.50
CA GLU A 110 1.37 -19.74 8.70
C GLU A 110 1.84 -19.76 7.23
N GLU A 111 2.29 -18.63 6.70
CA GLU A 111 2.82 -18.49 5.32
C GLU A 111 4.32 -18.84 5.19
N GLY A 112 4.92 -19.48 6.21
CA GLY A 112 6.32 -19.96 6.13
C GLY A 112 7.39 -18.92 6.43
N CYS A 113 7.02 -17.80 7.07
CA CYS A 113 7.92 -16.71 7.46
C CYS A 113 8.67 -16.04 6.28
N PRO A 114 7.97 -15.51 5.27
CA PRO A 114 8.60 -14.72 4.20
C PRO A 114 9.29 -13.46 4.75
N ASN A 115 9.96 -12.66 3.93
CA ASN A 115 10.40 -11.34 4.39
C ASN A 115 9.17 -10.46 4.66
N ILE A 116 9.13 -9.83 5.83
CA ILE A 116 8.21 -8.72 6.09
C ILE A 116 8.94 -7.45 5.70
N TYR A 117 8.35 -6.71 4.78
CA TYR A 117 8.84 -5.41 4.35
C TYR A 117 8.15 -4.30 5.13
N ARG A 118 8.89 -3.26 5.48
CA ARG A 118 8.34 -1.96 5.86
C ARG A 118 8.32 -1.09 4.63
N ILE A 119 7.14 -0.56 4.34
CA ILE A 119 6.93 0.50 3.36
C ILE A 119 6.90 1.81 4.13
N THR A 120 7.76 2.74 3.75
CA THR A 120 7.85 4.10 4.31
C THR A 120 7.63 5.10 3.19
N ILE A 121 6.77 6.08 3.44
CA ILE A 121 6.38 7.12 2.49
C ILE A 121 6.90 8.44 3.02
N ASP A 122 7.68 9.13 2.20
CA ASP A 122 8.11 10.50 2.51
C ASP A 122 6.96 11.47 2.25
N GLU A 123 6.58 12.27 3.26
CA GLU A 123 5.41 13.15 3.18
C GLU A 123 5.60 14.32 2.21
N GLU A 124 6.84 14.73 1.94
CA GLU A 124 7.15 15.89 1.11
C GLU A 124 7.44 15.49 -0.35
N SER A 125 8.30 14.50 -0.54
CA SER A 125 8.77 14.04 -1.85
C SER A 125 7.93 12.91 -2.45
N TYR A 126 7.01 12.34 -1.66
CA TYR A 126 6.20 11.15 -2.00
C TYR A 126 7.02 9.90 -2.37
N GLU A 127 8.30 9.90 -2.04
CA GLU A 127 9.17 8.75 -2.30
C GLU A 127 8.80 7.58 -1.40
N ILE A 128 8.77 6.38 -1.99
CA ILE A 128 8.44 5.15 -1.30
C ILE A 128 9.70 4.32 -1.12
N LYS A 129 10.03 4.03 0.13
CA LYS A 129 11.11 3.11 0.51
C LYS A 129 10.52 1.77 0.95
N LYS A 130 11.08 0.69 0.44
CA LYS A 130 10.72 -0.69 0.80
C LYS A 130 11.95 -1.40 1.38
N GLU A 131 11.88 -1.72 2.67
CA GLU A 131 13.02 -2.27 3.41
C GLU A 131 12.62 -3.53 4.17
N VAL A 132 13.53 -4.50 4.31
CA VAL A 132 13.25 -5.71 5.09
C VAL A 132 13.23 -5.36 6.57
N ALA A 133 12.07 -5.46 7.21
CA ALA A 133 11.88 -5.22 8.63
C ALA A 133 12.03 -6.50 9.46
N PHE A 134 11.57 -7.63 8.93
CA PHE A 134 11.74 -8.95 9.55
C PHE A 134 12.12 -9.97 8.49
N LYS A 135 13.03 -10.87 8.87
CA LYS A 135 13.43 -12.02 8.06
C LYS A 135 13.43 -13.26 8.91
N ARG A 136 13.20 -14.42 8.29
CA ARG A 136 13.38 -15.71 8.97
C ARG A 136 14.82 -15.84 9.43
N ASN A 137 15.01 -16.32 10.66
CA ASN A 137 16.33 -16.67 11.14
C ASN A 137 16.82 -17.92 10.41
N GLU A 138 18.00 -17.84 9.79
CA GLU A 138 18.70 -18.99 9.25
C GLU A 138 19.40 -19.72 10.40
N ILE A 139 18.90 -20.90 10.76
CA ILE A 139 19.62 -21.78 11.69
C ILE A 139 20.68 -22.52 10.88
N LYS A 140 21.94 -22.08 11.00
CA LYS A 140 23.08 -22.83 10.48
C LYS A 140 23.39 -23.96 11.46
N VAL A 141 23.01 -25.19 11.10
CA VAL A 141 23.44 -26.38 11.83
C VAL A 141 24.88 -26.65 11.40
N ASN A 142 25.85 -26.25 12.23
CA ASN A 142 27.22 -26.68 12.03
C ASN A 142 27.30 -28.18 12.34
N ASN A 143 27.87 -28.94 11.40
CA ASN A 143 27.96 -30.41 11.41
C ASN A 143 28.05 -31.01 12.82
N PHE A 144 27.00 -31.73 13.22
CA PHE A 144 27.09 -32.64 14.36
C PHE A 144 27.93 -33.84 13.92
N ASN A 145 29.14 -33.96 14.46
CA ASN A 145 29.85 -35.23 14.44
C ASN A 145 29.18 -36.13 15.50
N LEU A 146 28.59 -37.22 15.03
CA LEU A 146 28.07 -38.32 15.87
C LEU A 146 29.24 -39.15 16.44
#